data_AF-A0AAV2TFT2-F1
#
_entry.id   AF-A0AAV2TFT2-F1
#
_cell.length_a   1.000
_cell.length_b   1.000
_cell.length_c   1.000
_cell.angle_alpha   90.00
_cell.angle_beta   90.00
_cell.angle_gamma   90.00
#
_symmetry.space_group_name_H-M   'P 1'
#
loop_
_entity.id
_entity.type
_entity.pdbx_description
1 polymer ?
#
loop_
_entity_poly.entity_id
_entity_poly.type
_entity_poly.pdbx_seq_one_letter_code
_entity_poly.pdbx_strand_id
1 'polypeptide(L)'
;MKLNELPMTPANKNLTAKEREELKQQVREEMMEKMRANIAELEAQNQQKFQEKLEQARREAAQMALEAQAKDETSVGPTKVKPYLSNLNEDPQLSGVIQHLLVHKNTGLGRRQAGADDCVIGDKTQKVYWVHMQGLGIATEHAILIRHGKTGSKVELRVLEGVNKLTKVNGTPVRESVFLQHNDRILFGSHQLYLFKNPLAEKRDDGTETSDDLDWEYAQRELAEKTGFEAFEKKPKSKEDIILQKQLLELIPILAEANGIAEELGKNRTFDLLLVPPTAQGLVYGEKKETRIVIRMRDTTTNNIWLWDKDQFMEHRFTMQEMYQNFLGNSKTTIPKEEDPFLQPLSPRLVGVAPAFLQALGYRLDVDDKLRLTSIEGEEAGSLDFQIIPCTKTGKVLVDTDDSGEPDFVEDPHELLGRPFSFKVIINGITLFNSRDRNAVSVDYRIFRETKFTSIKFPKAYFKGPLSGRIPSDNERIFSIGPVTPEVLDYFANECICFMVYTSQDDRSYQDTNVQRKDKEICRTMSFVRDEEVSDINKLKTILSLTQKKLKRHSKRDEKIKRFIEQYRQSPPTPENYKNVLESLANVFASQKSSPHTLNRSSASSNPPLNRTSRANDSDDN
;
A
#
# COMPACT_ATOMS: atom_id res chain seq x y z
N MET A 1 -30.51 -38.56 -15.74
CA MET A 1 -31.89 -38.38 -15.27
C MET A 1 -32.39 -37.02 -15.76
N LYS A 2 -33.60 -36.94 -16.33
CA LYS A 2 -34.20 -35.68 -16.81
C LYS A 2 -34.43 -34.75 -15.60
N LEU A 3 -33.68 -33.66 -15.51
CA LEU A 3 -33.59 -32.78 -14.34
C LEU A 3 -34.72 -31.73 -14.26
N ASN A 4 -35.93 -32.02 -14.75
CA ASN A 4 -36.98 -31.01 -14.97
C ASN A 4 -38.33 -31.26 -14.26
N GLU A 5 -38.48 -32.31 -13.44
CA GLU A 5 -39.76 -32.57 -12.76
C GLU A 5 -39.55 -32.80 -11.25
N LEU A 6 -40.07 -31.88 -10.44
CA LEU A 6 -40.23 -32.07 -9.00
C LEU A 6 -41.29 -33.15 -8.75
N PRO A 7 -41.08 -34.09 -7.80
CA PRO A 7 -42.12 -35.03 -7.41
C PRO A 7 -43.31 -34.28 -6.80
N MET A 8 -44.49 -34.50 -7.38
CA MET A 8 -45.74 -33.87 -6.94
C MET A 8 -46.26 -34.53 -5.67
N THR A 9 -46.06 -33.89 -4.51
CA THR A 9 -46.75 -34.25 -3.27
C THR A 9 -48.13 -33.58 -3.19
N PRO A 10 -49.09 -34.14 -2.41
CA PRO A 10 -50.47 -33.62 -2.34
C PRO A 10 -50.60 -32.16 -1.89
N ALA A 11 -49.54 -31.59 -1.29
CA ALA A 11 -49.48 -30.20 -0.85
C ALA A 11 -49.30 -29.18 -2.00
N ASN A 12 -48.88 -29.62 -3.20
CA ASN A 12 -48.51 -28.71 -4.30
C ASN A 12 -49.67 -28.21 -5.19
N LYS A 13 -50.92 -28.59 -4.91
CA LYS A 13 -52.05 -28.28 -5.80
C LYS A 13 -52.55 -26.82 -5.75
N ASN A 14 -52.18 -26.04 -4.73
CA ASN A 14 -52.71 -24.68 -4.52
C ASN A 14 -51.67 -23.54 -4.54
N LEU A 15 -50.42 -23.79 -4.96
CA LEU A 15 -49.39 -22.75 -5.06
C LEU A 15 -49.43 -22.00 -6.40
N THR A 16 -49.28 -20.68 -6.35
CA THR A 16 -49.20 -19.82 -7.54
C THR A 16 -47.95 -20.13 -8.37
N ALA A 17 -47.94 -19.73 -9.65
CA ALA A 17 -46.81 -19.98 -10.55
C ALA A 17 -45.49 -19.39 -10.00
N LYS A 18 -45.57 -18.22 -9.35
CA LYS A 18 -44.43 -17.53 -8.74
C LYS A 18 -43.86 -18.31 -7.55
N GLU A 19 -44.70 -18.80 -6.65
CA GLU A 19 -44.27 -19.59 -5.48
C GLU A 19 -43.67 -20.94 -5.88
N ARG A 20 -44.15 -21.55 -6.97
CA ARG A 20 -43.56 -22.79 -7.51
C ARG A 20 -42.17 -22.56 -8.11
N GLU A 21 -41.92 -21.39 -8.66
CA GLU A 21 -40.63 -21.03 -9.26
C GLU A 21 -39.62 -20.65 -8.17
N GLU A 22 -40.03 -19.89 -7.15
CA GLU A 22 -39.24 -19.60 -5.96
C GLU A 22 -38.85 -20.89 -5.20
N LEU A 23 -39.78 -21.83 -5.04
CA LEU A 23 -39.49 -23.12 -4.39
C LEU A 23 -38.53 -23.99 -5.23
N LYS A 24 -38.66 -23.97 -6.57
CA LYS A 24 -37.70 -24.64 -7.48
C LYS A 24 -36.31 -24.03 -7.37
N GLN A 25 -36.23 -22.71 -7.25
CA GLN A 25 -34.97 -21.99 -7.14
C GLN A 25 -34.29 -22.29 -5.80
N GLN A 26 -35.04 -22.28 -4.69
CA GLN A 26 -34.52 -22.68 -3.37
C GLN A 26 -34.00 -24.11 -3.34
N VAL A 27 -34.75 -25.07 -3.90
CA VAL A 27 -34.31 -26.48 -3.95
C VAL A 27 -33.07 -26.65 -4.84
N ARG A 28 -32.95 -25.88 -5.92
CA ARG A 28 -31.76 -25.88 -6.79
C ARG A 28 -30.55 -25.28 -6.09
N GLU A 29 -30.71 -24.19 -5.36
CA GLU A 29 -29.65 -23.56 -4.56
C GLU A 29 -29.18 -24.51 -3.46
N GLU A 30 -30.10 -25.10 -2.69
CA GLU A 30 -29.76 -26.07 -1.63
C GLU A 30 -29.06 -27.32 -2.20
N MET A 31 -29.49 -27.80 -3.38
CA MET A 31 -28.86 -28.93 -4.05
C MET A 31 -27.45 -28.59 -4.59
N MET A 32 -27.26 -27.38 -5.12
CA MET A 32 -25.93 -26.91 -5.53
C MET A 32 -25.01 -26.71 -4.33
N GLU A 33 -25.54 -26.22 -3.21
CA GLU A 33 -24.77 -26.03 -1.98
C GLU A 33 -24.32 -27.37 -1.39
N LYS A 34 -25.22 -28.37 -1.33
CA LYS A 34 -24.84 -29.75 -0.95
C LYS A 34 -23.82 -30.37 -1.90
N MET A 35 -23.95 -30.12 -3.22
CA MET A 35 -22.99 -30.62 -4.19
C MET A 35 -21.62 -29.95 -4.02
N ARG A 36 -21.57 -28.64 -3.76
CA ARG A 36 -20.34 -27.92 -3.44
C ARG A 36 -19.71 -28.42 -2.14
N ALA A 37 -20.50 -28.62 -1.10
CA ALA A 37 -20.03 -29.17 0.17
C ALA A 37 -19.43 -30.57 0.01
N ASN A 38 -20.11 -31.46 -0.73
CA ASN A 38 -19.59 -32.80 -1.03
C ASN A 38 -18.32 -32.76 -1.88
N ILE A 39 -18.22 -31.87 -2.86
CA ILE A 39 -16.99 -31.71 -3.67
C ILE A 39 -15.86 -31.23 -2.77
N ALA A 40 -16.09 -30.20 -1.95
CA ALA A 40 -15.09 -29.68 -1.03
C ALA A 40 -14.63 -30.73 0.01
N GLU A 41 -15.56 -31.53 0.53
CA GLU A 41 -15.24 -32.61 1.46
C GLU A 41 -14.45 -33.75 0.78
N LEU A 42 -14.82 -34.11 -0.46
CA LEU A 42 -14.10 -35.10 -1.24
C LEU A 42 -12.70 -34.62 -1.64
N GLU A 43 -12.56 -33.35 -2.02
CA GLU A 43 -11.28 -32.69 -2.28
C GLU A 43 -10.42 -32.68 -1.03
N ALA A 44 -10.97 -32.28 0.13
CA ALA A 44 -10.26 -32.30 1.41
C ALA A 44 -9.78 -33.71 1.79
N GLN A 45 -10.63 -34.73 1.66
CA GLN A 45 -10.25 -36.13 1.94
C GLN A 45 -9.17 -36.63 0.97
N ASN A 46 -9.28 -36.30 -0.33
CA ASN A 46 -8.26 -36.67 -1.31
C ASN A 46 -6.93 -35.96 -1.03
N GLN A 47 -6.99 -34.68 -0.65
CA GLN A 47 -5.82 -33.87 -0.33
C GLN A 47 -5.12 -34.40 0.93
N GLN A 48 -5.87 -34.78 1.97
CA GLN A 48 -5.34 -35.43 3.18
C GLN A 48 -4.67 -36.77 2.88
N LYS A 49 -5.35 -37.67 2.16
CA LYS A 49 -4.76 -38.98 1.77
C LYS A 49 -3.50 -38.83 0.91
N PHE A 50 -3.48 -37.81 0.05
CA PHE A 50 -2.31 -37.49 -0.76
C PHE A 50 -1.16 -36.96 0.10
N GLN A 51 -1.44 -36.05 1.03
CA GLN A 51 -0.46 -35.52 1.99
C GLN A 51 0.17 -36.63 2.84
N GLU A 52 -0.64 -37.53 3.41
CA GLU A 52 -0.13 -38.67 4.21
C GLU A 52 0.81 -39.57 3.38
N LYS A 53 0.41 -39.93 2.16
CA LYS A 53 1.25 -40.73 1.26
C LYS A 53 2.54 -40.01 0.88
N LEU A 54 2.47 -38.71 0.62
CA LEU A 54 3.63 -37.90 0.27
C LEU A 54 4.60 -37.81 1.45
N GLU A 55 4.09 -37.62 2.67
CA GLU A 55 4.91 -37.57 3.88
C GLU A 55 5.57 -38.91 4.16
N GLN A 56 4.84 -40.02 4.01
CA GLN A 56 5.41 -41.36 4.13
C GLN A 56 6.52 -41.58 3.10
N ALA A 57 6.28 -41.28 1.83
CA ALA A 57 7.29 -41.42 0.77
C ALA A 57 8.52 -40.55 1.03
N ARG A 58 8.34 -39.33 1.58
CA ARG A 58 9.45 -38.45 1.98
C ARG A 58 10.25 -39.02 3.13
N ARG A 59 9.60 -39.56 4.16
CA ARG A 59 10.30 -40.21 5.29
C ARG A 59 11.12 -41.40 4.82
N GLU A 60 10.55 -42.23 3.94
CA GLU A 60 11.22 -43.38 3.34
C GLU A 60 12.39 -42.95 2.43
N ALA A 61 12.21 -41.94 1.57
CA ALA A 61 13.26 -41.40 0.71
C ALA A 61 14.40 -40.75 1.50
N ALA A 62 14.10 -40.00 2.57
CA ALA A 62 15.09 -39.42 3.46
C ALA A 62 15.89 -40.50 4.20
N GLN A 63 15.23 -41.56 4.67
CA GLN A 63 15.92 -42.74 5.23
C GLN A 63 16.81 -43.43 4.20
N MET A 64 16.32 -43.66 2.98
CA MET A 64 17.11 -44.31 1.92
C MET A 64 18.32 -43.47 1.49
N ALA A 65 18.17 -42.14 1.36
CA ALA A 65 19.29 -41.24 1.06
C ALA A 65 20.33 -41.22 2.20
N LEU A 66 19.86 -41.23 3.45
CA LEU A 66 20.68 -41.33 4.65
C LEU A 66 21.45 -42.66 4.70
N GLU A 67 20.81 -43.78 4.38
CA GLU A 67 21.42 -45.10 4.33
C GLU A 67 22.42 -45.25 3.17
N ALA A 68 22.14 -44.65 2.02
CA ALA A 68 23.03 -44.66 0.87
C ALA A 68 24.31 -43.87 1.14
N GLN A 69 24.22 -42.69 1.77
CA GLN A 69 25.39 -41.88 2.15
C GLN A 69 26.15 -42.44 3.36
N ALA A 70 25.50 -43.22 4.22
CA ALA A 70 26.15 -43.89 5.35
C ALA A 70 26.99 -45.11 4.94
N LYS A 71 26.77 -45.69 3.75
CA LYS A 71 27.55 -46.84 3.24
C LYS A 71 28.95 -46.48 2.73
N ASP A 72 29.26 -45.19 2.53
CA ASP A 72 30.57 -44.75 2.04
C ASP A 72 31.65 -44.60 3.14
N GLU A 73 31.31 -44.70 4.43
CA GLU A 73 32.30 -44.83 5.51
C GLU A 73 31.87 -45.87 6.54
N THR A 74 32.62 -46.97 6.59
CA THR A 74 32.47 -48.07 7.55
C THR A 74 32.67 -47.55 8.98
N SER A 75 31.60 -47.25 9.74
CA SER A 75 31.51 -47.51 11.19
C SER A 75 30.24 -46.96 11.91
N VAL A 76 29.66 -47.84 12.73
CA VAL A 76 28.82 -47.64 13.94
C VAL A 76 27.32 -47.35 13.80
N GLY A 77 26.51 -48.38 14.12
CA GLY A 77 25.38 -48.37 15.08
C GLY A 77 24.14 -47.51 14.77
N PRO A 78 23.00 -47.75 15.46
CA PRO A 78 21.76 -46.99 15.27
C PRO A 78 21.93 -45.58 15.84
N THR A 79 22.55 -44.72 15.05
CA THR A 79 22.97 -43.37 15.44
C THR A 79 21.79 -42.42 15.24
N LYS A 80 21.43 -41.70 16.31
CA LYS A 80 20.52 -40.55 16.26
C LYS A 80 20.90 -39.65 15.07
N VAL A 81 19.92 -39.34 14.24
CA VAL A 81 20.05 -38.68 12.92
C VAL A 81 21.01 -37.47 12.99
N LYS A 82 21.99 -37.39 12.08
CA LYS A 82 22.97 -36.28 12.00
C LYS A 82 22.27 -34.94 11.69
N PRO A 83 22.88 -33.78 11.97
CA PRO A 83 22.31 -32.49 11.59
C PRO A 83 22.21 -32.35 10.06
N TYR A 84 21.17 -31.67 9.58
CA TYR A 84 20.92 -31.46 8.15
C TYR A 84 20.22 -30.13 7.88
N LEU A 85 20.33 -29.66 6.64
CA LEU A 85 19.51 -28.58 6.09
C LEU A 85 18.35 -29.17 5.31
N SER A 86 17.15 -28.64 5.49
CA SER A 86 15.94 -29.01 4.76
C SER A 86 15.45 -27.78 4.00
N ASN A 87 15.24 -27.85 2.69
CA ASN A 87 14.77 -26.69 1.94
C ASN A 87 13.37 -26.27 2.41
N LEU A 88 13.09 -24.97 2.36
CA LEU A 88 11.80 -24.38 2.63
C LEU A 88 11.38 -23.60 1.38
N ASN A 89 10.26 -23.98 0.78
CA ASN A 89 9.78 -23.50 -0.50
C ASN A 89 8.35 -22.97 -0.39
N GLU A 90 8.01 -22.01 -1.24
CA GLU A 90 6.68 -21.40 -1.31
C GLU A 90 5.58 -22.45 -1.53
N ASP A 91 5.86 -23.45 -2.36
CA ASP A 91 5.03 -24.64 -2.46
C ASP A 91 5.35 -25.60 -1.29
N PRO A 92 4.40 -25.87 -0.37
CA PRO A 92 4.58 -26.83 0.71
C PRO A 92 4.96 -28.24 0.22
N GLN A 93 4.53 -28.61 -0.99
CA GLN A 93 4.86 -29.89 -1.63
C GLN A 93 6.29 -29.98 -2.14
N LEU A 94 7.02 -28.86 -2.21
CA LEU A 94 8.45 -28.83 -2.53
C LEU A 94 9.32 -28.59 -1.29
N SER A 95 8.74 -28.11 -0.19
CA SER A 95 9.44 -27.97 1.10
C SER A 95 9.88 -29.32 1.66
N GLY A 96 11.14 -29.44 2.08
CA GLY A 96 11.74 -30.63 2.66
C GLY A 96 12.09 -31.75 1.68
N VAL A 97 11.94 -31.52 0.37
CA VAL A 97 12.34 -32.45 -0.69
C VAL A 97 13.85 -32.50 -0.84
N ILE A 98 14.53 -31.36 -0.75
CA ILE A 98 15.99 -31.26 -0.80
C ILE A 98 16.52 -31.23 0.63
N GLN A 99 17.35 -32.23 0.95
CA GLN A 99 18.01 -32.33 2.25
C GLN A 99 19.53 -32.45 2.08
N HIS A 100 20.26 -31.57 2.76
CA HIS A 100 21.72 -31.61 2.80
C HIS A 100 22.18 -32.10 4.16
N LEU A 101 22.54 -33.39 4.22
CA LEU A 101 23.02 -34.03 5.43
C LEU A 101 24.47 -33.61 5.73
N LEU A 102 24.73 -33.16 6.95
CA LEU A 102 26.08 -32.72 7.36
C LEU A 102 26.89 -33.92 7.85
N VAL A 103 27.33 -34.75 6.91
CA VAL A 103 28.12 -35.96 7.17
C VAL A 103 29.54 -35.60 7.59
N HIS A 104 30.18 -34.72 6.82
CA HIS A 104 31.58 -34.34 6.97
C HIS A 104 31.78 -33.31 8.09
N LYS A 105 33.03 -33.16 8.53
CA LYS A 105 33.38 -32.13 9.52
C LYS A 105 33.14 -30.73 8.96
N ASN A 106 33.52 -30.50 7.70
CA ASN A 106 33.35 -29.24 7.01
C ASN A 106 32.54 -29.49 5.73
N THR A 107 31.40 -28.81 5.60
CA THR A 107 30.56 -28.85 4.42
C THR A 107 30.49 -27.45 3.81
N GLY A 108 31.04 -27.28 2.61
CA GLY A 108 31.00 -26.03 1.86
C GLY A 108 29.72 -25.93 1.03
N LEU A 109 29.21 -24.73 0.86
CA LEU A 109 28.02 -24.41 0.08
C LEU A 109 28.37 -23.33 -0.95
N GLY A 110 28.01 -23.52 -2.22
CA GLY A 110 28.24 -22.52 -3.26
C GLY A 110 28.09 -23.06 -4.69
N ARG A 111 28.42 -22.25 -5.70
CA ARG A 111 28.40 -22.66 -7.12
C ARG A 111 29.52 -23.64 -7.49
N ARG A 112 30.46 -23.92 -6.58
CA ARG A 112 31.52 -24.91 -6.79
C ARG A 112 30.93 -26.30 -7.08
N GLN A 113 31.62 -27.08 -7.91
CA GLN A 113 31.22 -28.45 -8.22
C GLN A 113 31.20 -29.30 -6.93
N ALA A 114 30.24 -30.22 -6.83
CA ALA A 114 30.19 -31.12 -5.69
C ALA A 114 31.44 -32.02 -5.64
N GLY A 115 32.08 -32.10 -4.48
CA GLY A 115 33.35 -32.82 -4.32
C GLY A 115 34.09 -32.41 -3.06
N ALA A 116 35.14 -33.15 -2.73
CA ALA A 116 35.98 -32.87 -1.56
C ALA A 116 37.27 -32.19 -2.00
N ASP A 117 37.48 -30.95 -1.54
CA ASP A 117 38.65 -30.14 -1.89
C ASP A 117 39.36 -29.63 -0.63
N ASP A 118 40.65 -29.35 -0.74
CA ASP A 118 41.40 -28.69 0.31
C ASP A 118 41.10 -27.19 0.29
N CYS A 119 40.59 -26.66 1.39
CA CYS A 119 40.27 -25.24 1.54
C CYS A 119 40.90 -24.67 2.82
N VAL A 120 41.25 -23.40 2.79
CA VAL A 120 41.80 -22.70 3.96
C VAL A 120 40.63 -22.20 4.81
N ILE A 121 40.52 -22.70 6.04
CA ILE A 121 39.50 -22.28 7.01
C ILE A 121 40.24 -21.69 8.22
N GLY A 122 40.22 -20.36 8.36
CA GLY A 122 41.10 -19.66 9.30
C GLY A 122 42.56 -19.84 8.87
N ASP A 123 43.44 -20.22 9.79
CA ASP A 123 44.88 -20.38 9.50
C ASP A 123 45.29 -21.80 9.06
N LYS A 124 44.33 -22.68 8.75
CA LYS A 124 44.59 -24.10 8.49
C LYS A 124 43.90 -24.60 7.23
N THR A 125 44.63 -25.37 6.44
CA THR A 125 44.08 -26.15 5.32
C THR A 125 43.33 -27.36 5.86
N GLN A 126 42.07 -27.51 5.46
CA GLN A 126 41.21 -28.62 5.84
C GLN A 126 40.41 -29.10 4.63
N LYS A 127 40.09 -30.39 4.61
CA LYS A 127 39.22 -30.98 3.59
C LYS A 127 37.79 -30.49 3.79
N VAL A 128 37.18 -29.96 2.73
CA VAL A 128 35.80 -29.44 2.70
C VAL A 128 35.03 -30.18 1.63
N TYR A 129 33.86 -30.69 2.00
CA TYR A 129 32.94 -31.31 1.04
C TYR A 129 31.94 -30.28 0.53
N TRP A 130 31.99 -29.97 -0.76
CA TRP A 130 31.15 -28.97 -1.39
C TRP A 130 29.80 -29.54 -1.81
N VAL A 131 28.74 -28.81 -1.45
CA VAL A 131 27.39 -28.98 -1.98
C VAL A 131 27.17 -27.90 -3.03
N HIS A 132 26.89 -28.34 -4.23
CA HIS A 132 26.60 -27.45 -5.34
C HIS A 132 25.23 -26.79 -5.15
N MET A 133 25.22 -25.45 -5.13
CA MET A 133 24.01 -24.64 -5.06
C MET A 133 24.04 -23.62 -6.20
N GLN A 134 22.93 -23.55 -6.96
CA GLN A 134 22.76 -22.58 -8.03
C GLN A 134 21.68 -21.57 -7.66
N GLY A 135 21.97 -20.29 -7.86
CA GLY A 135 21.01 -19.24 -7.58
C GLY A 135 21.67 -17.86 -7.55
N LEU A 136 20.82 -16.85 -7.67
CA LEU A 136 21.23 -15.45 -7.62
C LEU A 136 21.80 -15.08 -6.24
N GLY A 137 22.95 -14.41 -6.22
CA GLY A 137 23.65 -14.05 -4.99
C GLY A 137 24.32 -15.22 -4.27
N ILE A 138 24.36 -16.42 -4.86
CA ILE A 138 25.18 -17.54 -4.38
C ILE A 138 26.58 -17.40 -4.97
N ALA A 139 27.61 -17.31 -4.13
CA ALA A 139 28.98 -17.23 -4.59
C ALA A 139 29.52 -18.62 -4.95
N THR A 140 30.65 -18.67 -5.68
CA THR A 140 31.38 -19.92 -5.95
C THR A 140 31.66 -20.68 -4.66
N GLU A 141 32.16 -19.94 -3.67
CA GLU A 141 32.34 -20.38 -2.30
C GLU A 141 31.52 -19.43 -1.42
N HIS A 142 30.34 -19.85 -0.96
CA HIS A 142 29.42 -18.96 -0.27
C HIS A 142 29.53 -19.10 1.24
N ALA A 143 29.37 -20.31 1.77
CA ALA A 143 29.45 -20.54 3.21
C ALA A 143 30.01 -21.93 3.53
N ILE A 144 30.49 -22.09 4.76
CA ILE A 144 31.02 -23.35 5.28
C ILE A 144 30.31 -23.66 6.60
N LEU A 145 29.72 -24.85 6.66
CA LEU A 145 29.16 -25.44 7.87
C LEU A 145 30.20 -26.32 8.54
N ILE A 146 30.55 -25.97 9.77
CA ILE A 146 31.61 -26.63 10.55
C ILE A 146 30.96 -27.36 11.72
N ARG A 147 31.10 -28.69 11.75
CA ARG A 147 30.68 -29.54 12.87
C ARG A 147 31.78 -29.59 13.93
N HIS A 148 31.44 -29.15 15.13
CA HIS A 148 32.35 -29.08 16.27
C HIS A 148 32.15 -30.25 17.25
N GLY A 149 33.25 -30.66 17.88
CA GLY A 149 33.25 -31.71 18.91
C GLY A 149 33.14 -33.14 18.37
N LYS A 150 33.26 -34.12 19.27
CA LYS A 150 33.23 -35.56 18.92
C LYS A 150 31.83 -36.06 18.52
N THR A 151 30.79 -35.47 19.10
CA THR A 151 29.38 -35.76 18.77
C THR A 151 28.91 -35.01 17.53
N GLY A 152 29.57 -33.90 17.19
CA GLY A 152 29.15 -33.02 16.09
C GLY A 152 27.75 -32.41 16.29
N SER A 153 27.34 -32.20 17.55
CA SER A 153 26.06 -31.60 17.93
C SER A 153 26.05 -30.08 17.85
N LYS A 154 27.22 -29.43 17.83
CA LYS A 154 27.36 -27.98 17.62
C LYS A 154 27.79 -27.73 16.18
N VAL A 155 27.02 -26.93 15.46
CA VAL A 155 27.29 -26.56 14.06
C VAL A 155 27.47 -25.05 13.98
N GLU A 156 28.59 -24.62 13.41
CA GLU A 156 28.89 -23.23 13.11
C GLU A 156 28.68 -22.99 11.62
N LEU A 157 27.94 -21.96 11.26
CA LEU A 157 27.86 -21.42 9.90
C LEU A 157 28.86 -20.28 9.77
N ARG A 158 29.83 -20.41 8.86
CA ARG A 158 30.81 -19.37 8.53
C ARG A 158 30.57 -18.87 7.12
N VAL A 159 30.46 -17.56 6.95
CA VAL A 159 30.32 -16.92 5.64
C VAL A 159 31.68 -16.51 5.10
N LEU A 160 31.84 -16.59 3.79
CA LEU A 160 33.07 -16.15 3.12
C LEU A 160 32.99 -14.66 2.73
N GLU A 161 34.12 -14.10 2.31
CA GLU A 161 34.24 -12.67 2.03
C GLU A 161 33.31 -12.25 0.88
N GLY A 162 32.57 -11.16 1.09
CA GLY A 162 31.67 -10.59 0.09
C GLY A 162 30.23 -11.12 0.09
N VAL A 163 29.91 -12.16 0.87
CA VAL A 163 28.56 -12.74 0.94
C VAL A 163 27.81 -12.48 2.25
N ASN A 164 28.40 -11.73 3.17
CA ASN A 164 27.90 -11.52 4.53
C ASN A 164 26.48 -10.91 4.55
N LYS A 165 26.13 -10.10 3.54
CA LYS A 165 24.79 -9.52 3.37
C LYS A 165 23.80 -10.45 2.67
N LEU A 166 24.30 -11.46 1.98
CA LEU A 166 23.58 -12.45 1.19
C LEU A 166 23.34 -13.77 1.96
N THR A 167 23.80 -13.85 3.21
CA THR A 167 23.49 -14.96 4.11
C THR A 167 22.82 -14.41 5.36
N LYS A 168 21.60 -14.87 5.65
CA LYS A 168 20.83 -14.46 6.83
C LYS A 168 20.45 -15.67 7.66
N VAL A 169 20.52 -15.54 8.98
CA VAL A 169 19.97 -16.53 9.93
C VAL A 169 18.87 -15.85 10.73
N ASN A 170 17.66 -16.42 10.69
CA ASN A 170 16.45 -15.87 11.29
C ASN A 170 16.28 -14.39 10.89
N GLY A 171 16.47 -14.06 9.61
CA GLY A 171 16.39 -12.70 9.07
C GLY A 171 17.57 -11.75 9.39
N THR A 172 18.51 -12.14 10.26
CA THR A 172 19.68 -11.31 10.60
C THR A 172 20.89 -11.67 9.71
N PRO A 173 21.51 -10.70 9.01
CA PRO A 173 22.72 -10.95 8.21
C PRO A 173 23.88 -11.49 9.05
N VAL A 174 24.53 -12.55 8.57
CA VAL A 174 25.67 -13.18 9.25
C VAL A 174 26.93 -12.39 8.94
N ARG A 175 27.63 -11.89 9.96
CA ARG A 175 28.85 -11.09 9.77
C ARG A 175 30.06 -11.94 9.42
N GLU A 176 30.42 -12.92 10.24
CA GLU A 176 31.60 -13.76 9.99
C GLU A 176 31.25 -15.23 10.24
N SER A 177 30.71 -15.51 11.42
CA SER A 177 30.19 -16.82 11.78
C SER A 177 29.07 -16.74 12.81
N VAL A 178 28.24 -17.78 12.88
CA VAL A 178 27.19 -17.93 13.88
C VAL A 178 26.98 -19.42 14.21
N PHE A 179 26.73 -19.73 15.47
CA PHE A 179 26.35 -21.08 15.88
C PHE A 179 24.85 -21.29 15.66
N LEU A 180 24.52 -22.34 14.93
CA LEU A 180 23.15 -22.66 14.56
C LEU A 180 22.43 -23.44 15.66
N GLN A 181 21.17 -23.09 15.89
CA GLN A 181 20.24 -23.77 16.77
C GLN A 181 19.19 -24.55 15.97
N HIS A 182 18.62 -25.58 16.60
CA HIS A 182 17.54 -26.35 15.97
C HIS A 182 16.41 -25.41 15.55
N ASN A 183 15.91 -25.57 14.31
CA ASN A 183 14.89 -24.74 13.65
C ASN A 183 15.33 -23.32 13.25
N ASP A 184 16.64 -23.04 13.18
CA ASP A 184 17.11 -21.80 12.56
C ASP A 184 16.77 -21.77 11.06
N ARG A 185 16.22 -20.64 10.59
CA ARG A 185 15.93 -20.35 9.19
C ARG A 185 17.14 -19.70 8.57
N ILE A 186 17.72 -20.32 7.55
CA ILE A 186 18.93 -19.86 6.89
C ILE A 186 18.59 -19.50 5.45
N LEU A 187 18.75 -18.24 5.08
CA LEU A 187 18.66 -17.78 3.70
C LEU A 187 20.06 -17.68 3.12
N PHE A 188 20.30 -18.39 2.02
CA PHE A 188 21.47 -18.22 1.16
C PHE A 188 21.10 -17.48 -0.13
N GLY A 189 21.92 -16.51 -0.52
CA GLY A 189 21.67 -15.67 -1.67
C GLY A 189 20.35 -14.90 -1.53
N SER A 190 19.56 -14.93 -2.60
CA SER A 190 18.29 -14.17 -2.66
C SER A 190 17.05 -14.98 -2.25
N HIS A 191 16.99 -16.28 -2.57
CA HIS A 191 15.76 -17.10 -2.46
C HIS A 191 15.96 -18.48 -1.81
N GLN A 192 17.20 -18.91 -1.56
CA GLN A 192 17.41 -20.27 -1.08
C GLN A 192 17.24 -20.35 0.43
N LEU A 193 16.02 -20.63 0.85
CA LEU A 193 15.66 -20.73 2.25
C LEU A 193 15.75 -22.19 2.72
N TYR A 194 16.43 -22.40 3.83
CA TYR A 194 16.60 -23.70 4.46
C TYR A 194 16.27 -23.64 5.94
N LEU A 195 15.71 -24.72 6.46
CA LEU A 195 15.50 -24.94 7.88
C LEU A 195 16.60 -25.87 8.39
N PHE A 196 17.37 -25.41 9.40
CA PHE A 196 18.39 -26.23 10.02
C PHE A 196 17.80 -27.15 11.08
N LYS A 197 17.95 -28.46 10.86
CA LYS A 197 17.47 -29.50 11.79
C LYS A 197 18.66 -30.14 12.46
N ASN A 198 18.64 -30.11 13.79
CA ASN A 198 19.68 -30.72 14.62
C ASN A 198 19.06 -31.75 15.59
N PRO A 199 18.99 -33.03 15.22
CA PRO A 199 18.47 -34.10 16.09
C PRO A 199 19.43 -34.47 17.24
N LEU A 200 20.67 -33.99 17.18
CA LEU A 200 21.71 -34.19 18.21
C LEU A 200 21.74 -33.08 19.25
N ALA A 201 20.93 -32.02 19.08
CA ALA A 201 20.81 -30.97 20.08
C ALA A 201 20.10 -31.53 21.33
N GLU A 202 20.46 -31.02 22.51
CA GLU A 202 19.71 -31.31 23.73
C GLU A 202 18.27 -30.80 23.55
N LYS A 203 17.27 -31.65 23.78
CA LYS A 203 15.86 -31.24 23.72
C LYS A 203 15.65 -30.13 24.74
N ARG A 204 15.37 -28.90 24.30
CA ARG A 204 14.85 -27.86 25.19
C ARG A 204 13.36 -28.12 25.40
N ASP A 205 12.96 -28.14 26.66
CA ASP A 205 11.57 -28.17 27.13
C ASP A 205 11.02 -26.74 27.15
N ASP A 206 11.13 -26.03 26.02
CA ASP A 206 10.53 -24.71 25.86
C ASP A 206 9.34 -24.90 24.93
N GLY A 207 8.13 -24.68 25.45
CA GLY A 207 6.85 -24.96 24.79
C GLY A 207 6.53 -24.04 23.60
N THR A 208 7.51 -23.76 22.75
CA THR A 208 7.43 -22.79 21.67
C THR A 208 7.81 -23.42 20.33
N GLU A 209 6.81 -23.43 19.44
CA GLU A 209 6.84 -23.71 18.00
C GLU A 209 7.20 -25.15 17.59
N THR A 210 6.18 -25.92 17.20
CA THR A 210 6.39 -27.23 16.58
C THR A 210 7.00 -27.04 15.18
N SER A 211 7.75 -28.02 14.67
CA SER A 211 8.36 -27.93 13.33
C SER A 211 7.36 -27.66 12.20
N ASP A 212 6.10 -27.96 12.46
CA ASP A 212 5.01 -27.93 11.50
C ASP A 212 4.39 -26.52 11.40
N ASP A 213 4.67 -25.64 12.38
CA ASP A 213 4.26 -24.23 12.36
C ASP A 213 5.25 -23.32 11.59
N LEU A 214 6.43 -23.84 11.25
CA LEU A 214 7.51 -23.10 10.58
C LEU A 214 7.42 -23.25 9.05
N ASP A 215 6.35 -22.70 8.48
CA ASP A 215 6.14 -22.67 7.05
C ASP A 215 6.95 -21.57 6.35
N TRP A 216 6.96 -21.60 5.02
CA TRP A 216 7.66 -20.61 4.21
C TRP A 216 7.15 -19.20 4.45
N GLU A 217 5.84 -19.02 4.65
CA GLU A 217 5.24 -17.70 4.87
C GLU A 217 5.69 -17.08 6.21
N TYR A 218 5.74 -17.87 7.28
CA TYR A 218 6.25 -17.46 8.59
C TYR A 218 7.71 -17.00 8.47
N ALA A 219 8.56 -17.83 7.84
CA ALA A 219 9.96 -17.52 7.68
C ALA A 219 10.16 -16.24 6.84
N GLN A 220 9.38 -16.08 5.78
CA GLN A 220 9.42 -14.88 4.94
C GLN A 220 8.98 -13.62 5.69
N ARG A 221 7.95 -13.74 6.54
CA ARG A 221 7.46 -12.65 7.38
C ARG A 221 8.50 -12.21 8.38
N GLU A 222 9.13 -13.15 9.07
CA GLU A 222 10.23 -12.85 9.99
C GLU A 222 11.40 -12.15 9.27
N LEU A 223 11.75 -12.62 8.07
CA LEU A 223 12.77 -12.00 7.23
C LEU A 223 12.39 -10.56 6.85
N ALA A 224 11.14 -10.35 6.44
CA ALA A 224 10.62 -9.04 6.06
C ALA A 224 10.59 -8.05 7.24
N GLU A 225 10.14 -8.49 8.42
CA GLU A 225 10.14 -7.70 9.66
C GLU A 225 11.54 -7.18 10.00
N LYS A 226 12.56 -8.04 9.91
CA LYS A 226 13.95 -7.66 10.20
C LYS A 226 14.61 -6.79 9.12
N THR A 227 14.02 -6.69 7.93
CA THR A 227 14.48 -5.77 6.89
C THR A 227 14.07 -4.32 7.14
N GLY A 228 13.16 -4.05 8.11
CA GLY A 228 12.75 -2.70 8.50
C GLY A 228 11.57 -2.16 7.69
N PHE A 229 10.71 -3.03 7.17
CA PHE A 229 9.45 -2.62 6.54
C PHE A 229 8.40 -2.33 7.63
N GLU A 230 8.10 -1.05 7.85
CA GLU A 230 7.09 -0.59 8.83
C GLU A 230 5.70 -1.25 8.65
N ALA A 231 5.37 -1.66 7.41
CA ALA A 231 4.13 -2.37 7.08
C ALA A 231 3.94 -3.69 7.84
N PHE A 232 5.03 -4.28 8.36
CA PHE A 232 5.01 -5.52 9.15
C PHE A 232 5.21 -5.29 10.66
N GLU A 233 5.51 -4.06 11.11
CA GLU A 233 5.68 -3.77 12.54
C GLU A 233 4.36 -3.78 13.31
N LYS A 234 3.25 -3.46 12.65
CA LYS A 234 1.91 -3.44 13.25
C LYS A 234 1.12 -4.67 12.82
N LYS A 235 0.42 -5.30 13.77
CA LYS A 235 -0.56 -6.34 13.46
C LYS A 235 -1.59 -5.78 12.47
N PRO A 236 -1.92 -6.52 11.40
CA PRO A 236 -2.90 -6.07 10.42
C PRO A 236 -4.25 -5.84 11.11
N LYS A 237 -4.89 -4.69 10.84
CA LYS A 237 -6.14 -4.28 11.50
C LYS A 237 -7.36 -4.58 10.62
N SER A 238 -7.16 -4.67 9.31
CA SER A 238 -8.21 -4.89 8.31
C SER A 238 -7.90 -6.12 7.44
N LYS A 239 -8.93 -6.62 6.72
CA LYS A 239 -8.71 -7.66 5.69
C LYS A 239 -7.81 -7.16 4.56
N GLU A 240 -7.89 -5.87 4.24
CA GLU A 240 -7.09 -5.22 3.21
C GLU A 240 -5.61 -5.17 3.63
N ASP A 241 -5.32 -4.90 4.90
CA ASP A 241 -3.96 -4.94 5.45
C ASP A 241 -3.34 -6.34 5.33
N ILE A 242 -4.13 -7.39 5.58
CA ILE A 242 -3.67 -8.79 5.44
C ILE A 242 -3.35 -9.09 3.97
N ILE A 243 -4.22 -8.68 3.04
CA ILE A 243 -3.99 -8.87 1.60
C ILE A 243 -2.72 -8.13 1.16
N LEU A 244 -2.56 -6.87 1.61
CA LEU A 244 -1.39 -6.04 1.30
C LEU A 244 -0.10 -6.65 1.86
N GLN A 245 -0.10 -7.11 3.11
CA GLN A 245 1.04 -7.80 3.72
C GLN A 245 1.40 -9.07 2.94
N LYS A 246 0.41 -9.87 2.52
CA LYS A 246 0.67 -11.06 1.70
C LYS A 246 1.30 -10.72 0.35
N GLN A 247 0.79 -9.70 -0.34
CA GLN A 247 1.37 -9.25 -1.61
C GLN A 247 2.79 -8.70 -1.43
N LEU A 248 3.08 -8.00 -0.34
CA LEU A 248 4.42 -7.54 -0.01
C LEU A 248 5.37 -8.72 0.24
N LEU A 249 4.93 -9.73 0.98
CA LEU A 249 5.73 -10.93 1.22
C LEU A 249 6.09 -11.59 -0.11
N GLU A 250 5.15 -11.73 -1.04
CA GLU A 250 5.39 -12.29 -2.37
C GLU A 250 6.41 -11.45 -3.18
N LEU A 251 6.30 -10.13 -3.15
CA LEU A 251 7.09 -9.24 -4.01
C LEU A 251 8.49 -8.94 -3.49
N ILE A 252 8.71 -8.91 -2.18
CA ILE A 252 10.01 -8.54 -1.58
C ILE A 252 11.17 -9.44 -2.10
N PRO A 253 11.07 -10.79 -2.08
CA PRO A 253 12.12 -11.64 -2.60
C PRO A 253 12.31 -11.45 -4.11
N ILE A 254 11.22 -11.40 -4.87
CA ILE A 254 11.24 -11.22 -6.33
C ILE A 254 11.97 -9.92 -6.71
N LEU A 255 11.76 -8.87 -5.94
CA LEU A 255 12.42 -7.59 -6.15
C LEU A 255 13.90 -7.63 -5.75
N ALA A 256 14.26 -8.38 -4.71
CA ALA A 256 15.66 -8.68 -4.43
C ALA A 256 16.31 -9.49 -5.58
N GLU A 257 15.55 -10.38 -6.22
CA GLU A 257 15.96 -11.10 -7.44
C GLU A 257 16.30 -10.13 -8.57
N ALA A 258 15.35 -9.27 -8.93
CA ALA A 258 15.50 -8.35 -10.05
C ALA A 258 16.71 -7.42 -9.84
N ASN A 259 16.92 -6.96 -8.60
CA ASN A 259 18.09 -6.16 -8.23
C ASN A 259 19.41 -6.93 -8.37
N GLY A 260 19.49 -8.16 -7.87
CA GLY A 260 20.71 -8.95 -8.01
C GLY A 260 21.01 -9.32 -9.47
N ILE A 261 19.97 -9.55 -10.29
CA ILE A 261 20.14 -9.77 -11.74
C ILE A 261 20.69 -8.50 -12.39
N ALA A 262 20.12 -7.34 -12.08
CA ALA A 262 20.59 -6.07 -12.61
C ALA A 262 22.04 -5.77 -12.22
N GLU A 263 22.46 -6.14 -11.01
CA GLU A 263 23.83 -6.00 -10.52
C GLU A 263 24.79 -6.96 -11.24
N GLU A 264 24.49 -8.26 -11.29
CA GLU A 264 25.35 -9.26 -11.96
C GLU A 264 25.46 -9.02 -13.48
N LEU A 265 24.41 -8.50 -14.12
CA LEU A 265 24.41 -8.12 -15.54
C LEU A 265 24.93 -6.71 -15.82
N GLY A 266 25.27 -5.92 -14.79
CA GLY A 266 25.79 -4.56 -14.94
C GLY A 266 24.83 -3.57 -15.60
N LYS A 267 23.52 -3.71 -15.38
CA LYS A 267 22.47 -2.92 -16.06
C LYS A 267 22.29 -1.51 -15.50
N ASN A 268 22.89 -1.18 -14.35
CA ASN A 268 22.72 0.12 -13.66
C ASN A 268 21.24 0.45 -13.40
N ARG A 269 20.49 -0.55 -12.92
CA ARG A 269 19.08 -0.43 -12.55
C ARG A 269 18.90 -0.89 -11.11
N THR A 270 18.00 -0.21 -10.40
CA THR A 270 17.54 -0.60 -9.07
C THR A 270 16.03 -0.62 -9.05
N PHE A 271 15.46 -1.58 -8.33
CA PHE A 271 14.04 -1.76 -8.12
C PHE A 271 13.70 -1.58 -6.66
N ASP A 272 12.56 -0.97 -6.37
CA ASP A 272 12.03 -0.84 -5.02
C ASP A 272 10.49 -0.81 -5.01
N LEU A 273 9.89 -1.10 -3.85
CA LEU A 273 8.45 -1.14 -3.67
C LEU A 273 7.93 0.20 -3.14
N LEU A 274 6.82 0.67 -3.73
CA LEU A 274 6.09 1.85 -3.29
C LEU A 274 4.64 1.47 -2.97
N LEU A 275 4.15 1.96 -1.84
CA LEU A 275 2.75 1.83 -1.45
C LEU A 275 2.04 3.15 -1.71
N VAL A 276 1.12 3.15 -2.66
CA VAL A 276 0.40 4.36 -3.08
C VAL A 276 -0.98 4.36 -2.42
N PRO A 277 -1.30 5.30 -1.52
CA PRO A 277 -2.61 5.36 -0.88
C PRO A 277 -3.71 5.75 -1.87
N PRO A 278 -4.98 5.44 -1.61
CA PRO A 278 -6.10 5.73 -2.53
C PRO A 278 -6.19 7.20 -2.96
N THR A 279 -5.88 8.14 -2.06
CA THR A 279 -5.90 9.59 -2.31
C THR A 279 -4.84 10.04 -3.32
N ALA A 280 -3.76 9.27 -3.48
CA ALA A 280 -2.62 9.56 -4.36
C ALA A 280 -2.72 8.83 -5.71
N GLN A 281 -3.74 8.00 -5.92
CA GLN A 281 -3.93 7.24 -7.17
C GLN A 281 -4.81 7.97 -8.18
N GLY A 282 -5.46 9.05 -7.75
CA GLY A 282 -6.42 9.79 -8.56
C GLY A 282 -7.58 8.93 -9.04
N LEU A 283 -8.12 8.01 -8.22
CA LEU A 283 -9.18 7.03 -8.55
C LEU A 283 -10.46 7.64 -9.15
N VAL A 284 -11.21 6.84 -9.93
CA VAL A 284 -12.54 7.25 -10.39
C VAL A 284 -13.49 7.10 -9.21
N TYR A 285 -14.43 8.04 -9.06
CA TYR A 285 -15.47 7.89 -8.04
C TYR A 285 -16.21 6.54 -8.18
N GLY A 286 -16.26 5.79 -7.08
CA GLY A 286 -16.84 4.45 -7.00
C GLY A 286 -15.84 3.30 -7.23
N GLU A 287 -14.59 3.57 -7.62
CA GLU A 287 -13.54 2.57 -7.58
C GLU A 287 -13.19 2.19 -6.14
N LYS A 288 -12.72 0.96 -5.97
CA LYS A 288 -12.36 0.43 -4.65
C LYS A 288 -11.15 1.19 -4.11
N LYS A 289 -11.28 1.75 -2.91
CA LYS A 289 -10.22 2.50 -2.23
C LYS A 289 -9.25 1.55 -1.53
N GLU A 290 -8.28 1.03 -2.26
CA GLU A 290 -7.23 0.17 -1.71
C GLU A 290 -5.84 0.78 -1.94
N THR A 291 -4.94 0.60 -0.96
CA THR A 291 -3.53 0.91 -1.16
C THR A 291 -2.95 -0.02 -2.22
N ARG A 292 -2.37 0.55 -3.27
CA ARG A 292 -1.77 -0.21 -4.37
C ARG A 292 -0.26 -0.31 -4.19
N ILE A 293 0.28 -1.50 -4.48
CA ILE A 293 1.72 -1.71 -4.59
C ILE A 293 2.16 -1.36 -6.01
N VAL A 294 3.20 -0.54 -6.13
CA VAL A 294 3.83 -0.14 -7.39
C VAL A 294 5.32 -0.44 -7.28
N ILE A 295 5.90 -1.01 -8.33
CA ILE A 295 7.33 -1.26 -8.41
C ILE A 295 7.98 -0.07 -9.10
N ARG A 296 8.93 0.56 -8.43
CA ARG A 296 9.73 1.63 -9.00
C ARG A 296 11.02 1.05 -9.56
N MET A 297 11.26 1.25 -10.85
CA MET A 297 12.57 1.08 -11.46
C MET A 297 13.28 2.43 -11.52
N ARG A 298 14.55 2.48 -11.09
CA ARG A 298 15.41 3.66 -11.15
C ARG A 298 16.69 3.36 -11.91
N ASP A 299 17.08 4.28 -12.78
CA ASP A 299 18.40 4.29 -13.41
C ASP A 299 19.42 4.96 -12.47
N THR A 300 20.46 4.24 -12.06
CA THR A 300 21.46 4.78 -11.11
C THR A 300 22.39 5.83 -11.71
N THR A 301 22.41 5.99 -13.04
CA THR A 301 23.26 6.95 -13.76
C THR A 301 22.54 8.26 -14.04
N THR A 302 21.28 8.18 -14.48
CA THR A 302 20.45 9.34 -14.84
C THR A 302 19.48 9.72 -13.73
N ASN A 303 19.21 8.85 -12.77
CA ASN A 303 18.13 8.98 -11.77
C ASN A 303 16.73 9.09 -12.41
N ASN A 304 16.57 8.57 -13.63
CA ASN A 304 15.27 8.40 -14.27
C ASN A 304 14.49 7.29 -13.57
N ILE A 305 13.18 7.46 -13.48
CA ILE A 305 12.26 6.63 -12.71
C ILE A 305 11.12 6.16 -13.61
N TRP A 306 10.79 4.87 -13.49
CA TRP A 306 9.62 4.24 -14.10
C TRP A 306 8.82 3.53 -13.01
N LEU A 307 7.51 3.57 -13.15
CA LEU A 307 6.57 2.95 -12.22
C LEU A 307 5.82 1.85 -12.97
N TRP A 308 5.88 0.65 -12.42
CA TRP A 308 5.22 -0.54 -12.94
C TRP A 308 4.20 -1.05 -11.93
N ASP A 309 3.06 -1.51 -12.42
CA ASP A 309 2.18 -2.32 -11.58
C ASP A 309 2.75 -3.73 -11.37
N LYS A 310 2.10 -4.50 -10.51
CA LYS A 310 2.51 -5.87 -10.20
C LYS A 310 2.59 -6.73 -11.46
N ASP A 311 1.59 -6.63 -12.34
CA ASP A 311 1.48 -7.53 -13.49
C ASP A 311 2.58 -7.25 -14.52
N GLN A 312 2.84 -5.96 -14.81
CA GLN A 312 3.95 -5.51 -15.66
C GLN A 312 5.30 -5.98 -15.12
N PHE A 313 5.54 -5.83 -13.82
CA PHE A 313 6.79 -6.27 -13.21
C PHE A 313 6.96 -7.78 -13.28
N MET A 314 5.89 -8.55 -13.05
CA MET A 314 5.94 -10.01 -13.14
C MET A 314 6.23 -10.49 -14.57
N GLU A 315 5.67 -9.83 -15.59
CA GLU A 315 6.01 -10.09 -17.00
C GLU A 315 7.50 -9.84 -17.27
N HIS A 316 8.02 -8.68 -16.87
CA HIS A 316 9.43 -8.33 -17.04
C HIS A 316 10.38 -9.25 -16.27
N ARG A 317 9.97 -9.74 -15.10
CA ARG A 317 10.76 -10.66 -14.28
C ARG A 317 11.15 -11.93 -15.05
N PHE A 318 10.24 -12.52 -15.82
CA PHE A 318 10.54 -13.73 -16.60
C PHE A 318 11.67 -13.47 -17.60
N THR A 319 11.63 -12.34 -18.30
CA THR A 319 12.69 -11.93 -19.23
C THR A 319 14.01 -11.67 -18.51
N MET A 320 13.98 -11.04 -17.32
CA MET A 320 15.18 -10.84 -16.50
C MET A 320 15.81 -12.17 -16.08
N GLN A 321 15.00 -13.16 -15.69
CA GLN A 321 15.47 -14.50 -15.31
C GLN A 321 16.10 -15.23 -16.50
N GLU A 322 15.47 -15.18 -17.68
CA GLU A 322 16.02 -15.79 -18.89
C GLU A 322 17.36 -15.16 -19.29
N MET A 323 17.46 -13.83 -19.24
CA MET A 323 18.72 -13.11 -19.43
C MET A 323 19.81 -13.62 -18.50
N TYR A 324 19.46 -13.80 -17.22
CA TYR A 324 20.39 -14.26 -16.21
C TYR A 324 20.84 -15.71 -16.43
N GLN A 325 19.93 -16.61 -16.80
CA GLN A 325 20.28 -18.00 -17.10
C GLN A 325 21.20 -18.11 -18.31
N ASN A 326 20.94 -17.32 -19.35
CA ASN A 326 21.81 -17.24 -20.52
C ASN A 326 23.20 -16.71 -20.17
N PHE A 327 23.29 -15.74 -19.26
CA PHE A 327 24.55 -15.23 -18.73
C PHE A 327 25.34 -16.33 -17.98
N LEU A 328 24.68 -17.10 -17.10
CA LEU A 328 25.31 -18.22 -16.41
C LEU A 328 25.78 -19.33 -17.36
N GLY A 329 25.02 -19.59 -18.43
CA GLY A 329 25.37 -20.56 -19.47
C GLY A 329 26.48 -20.11 -20.42
N ASN A 330 27.04 -18.89 -20.25
CA ASN A 330 27.95 -18.24 -21.21
C ASN A 330 27.38 -18.16 -22.64
N SER A 331 26.06 -18.26 -22.81
CA SER A 331 25.41 -18.10 -24.11
C SER A 331 25.23 -16.62 -24.40
N LYS A 332 25.87 -16.12 -25.47
CA LYS A 332 25.67 -14.76 -25.95
C LYS A 332 24.37 -14.67 -26.76
N THR A 333 23.23 -14.61 -26.08
CA THR A 333 21.96 -14.21 -26.70
C THR A 333 21.80 -12.70 -26.56
N THR A 334 21.95 -11.99 -27.68
CA THR A 334 21.67 -10.55 -27.74
C THR A 334 20.17 -10.36 -27.89
N ILE A 335 19.48 -9.96 -26.82
CA ILE A 335 18.06 -9.61 -26.87
C ILE A 335 17.92 -8.24 -27.53
N PRO A 336 16.91 -8.04 -28.42
CA PRO A 336 16.60 -6.74 -28.98
C PRO A 336 16.42 -5.68 -27.90
N LYS A 337 16.78 -4.43 -28.19
CA LYS A 337 16.69 -3.35 -27.19
C LYS A 337 15.25 -3.08 -26.74
N GLU A 338 14.28 -3.34 -27.61
CA GLU A 338 12.85 -3.17 -27.33
C GLU A 338 12.30 -4.25 -26.39
N GLU A 339 12.94 -5.41 -26.31
CA GLU A 339 12.55 -6.54 -25.46
C GLU A 339 13.34 -6.58 -24.14
N ASP A 340 14.31 -5.67 -23.97
CA ASP A 340 15.10 -5.59 -22.74
C ASP A 340 14.28 -4.91 -21.62
N PRO A 341 13.88 -5.64 -20.56
CA PRO A 341 13.06 -5.07 -19.50
C PRO A 341 13.76 -3.94 -18.74
N PHE A 342 15.10 -3.85 -18.80
CA PHE A 342 15.89 -2.79 -18.18
C PHE A 342 15.96 -1.50 -19.03
N LEU A 343 15.52 -1.56 -20.30
CA LEU A 343 15.54 -0.44 -21.24
C LEU A 343 14.12 0.04 -21.53
N GLN A 344 13.62 0.95 -20.70
CA GLN A 344 12.30 1.55 -20.90
C GLN A 344 12.40 2.92 -21.58
N PRO A 345 11.46 3.26 -22.49
CA PRO A 345 11.38 4.60 -23.05
C PRO A 345 11.09 5.63 -21.95
N LEU A 346 11.57 6.86 -22.13
CA LEU A 346 11.29 7.94 -21.18
C LEU A 346 9.80 8.26 -21.18
N SER A 347 9.20 8.23 -19.98
CA SER A 347 7.83 8.64 -19.71
C SER A 347 7.80 9.79 -18.70
N PRO A 348 6.73 10.58 -18.63
CA PRO A 348 6.59 11.61 -17.60
C PRO A 348 6.64 10.99 -16.20
N ARG A 349 7.46 11.56 -15.32
CA ARG A 349 7.61 11.11 -13.94
C ARG A 349 6.62 11.83 -13.04
N LEU A 350 5.93 11.10 -12.17
CA LEU A 350 5.12 11.68 -11.11
C LEU A 350 6.04 12.34 -10.07
N VAL A 351 5.92 13.65 -9.90
CA VAL A 351 6.65 14.45 -8.91
C VAL A 351 5.95 14.38 -7.55
N GLY A 352 4.63 14.39 -7.56
CA GLY A 352 3.83 14.29 -6.35
C GLY A 352 2.35 14.52 -6.60
N VAL A 353 1.59 14.44 -5.51
CA VAL A 353 0.14 14.58 -5.49
C VAL A 353 -0.29 15.64 -4.48
N ALA A 354 -1.40 16.30 -4.77
CA ALA A 354 -2.02 17.30 -3.91
C ALA A 354 -3.54 17.06 -3.86
N PRO A 355 -4.06 16.40 -2.81
CA PRO A 355 -5.48 16.13 -2.68
C PRO A 355 -6.26 17.36 -2.18
N ALA A 356 -7.30 17.75 -2.93
CA ALA A 356 -8.22 18.85 -2.60
C ALA A 356 -9.60 18.32 -2.18
N PHE A 357 -9.90 18.35 -0.88
CA PHE A 357 -11.17 17.82 -0.35
C PHE A 357 -12.36 18.69 -0.72
N LEU A 358 -13.50 18.03 -1.02
CA LEU A 358 -14.65 18.68 -1.66
C LEU A 358 -15.77 19.05 -0.70
N GLN A 359 -15.60 18.84 0.60
CA GLN A 359 -16.67 19.02 1.58
C GLN A 359 -17.28 20.42 1.56
N ALA A 360 -16.47 21.44 1.31
CA ALA A 360 -16.92 22.82 1.15
C ALA A 360 -17.99 22.99 0.05
N LEU A 361 -17.90 22.23 -1.05
CA LEU A 361 -18.88 22.27 -2.14
C LEU A 361 -20.27 21.79 -1.69
N GLY A 362 -20.33 20.83 -0.77
CA GLY A 362 -21.58 20.36 -0.17
C GLY A 362 -22.36 21.48 0.52
N TYR A 363 -21.68 22.54 0.96
CA TYR A 363 -22.31 23.70 1.57
C TYR A 363 -22.37 24.94 0.65
N ARG A 364 -22.05 24.79 -0.64
CA ARG A 364 -21.82 25.89 -1.59
C ARG A 364 -20.77 26.91 -1.11
N LEU A 365 -19.72 26.44 -0.46
CA LEU A 365 -18.59 27.28 -0.10
C LEU A 365 -17.52 27.26 -1.17
N ASP A 366 -16.93 28.43 -1.38
CA ASP A 366 -15.70 28.64 -2.12
C ASP A 366 -14.48 28.16 -1.31
N VAL A 367 -13.50 27.62 -2.03
CA VAL A 367 -12.21 27.19 -1.48
C VAL A 367 -11.14 27.95 -2.23
N ASP A 368 -10.29 28.65 -1.48
CA ASP A 368 -9.06 29.28 -1.96
C ASP A 368 -7.95 28.85 -1.02
N ASP A 369 -7.11 27.92 -1.46
CA ASP A 369 -6.14 27.27 -0.59
C ASP A 369 -4.86 26.89 -1.34
N LYS A 370 -3.80 26.70 -0.55
CA LYS A 370 -2.48 26.32 -1.03
C LYS A 370 -2.18 24.91 -0.56
N LEU A 371 -2.23 23.95 -1.48
CA LEU A 371 -1.99 22.55 -1.19
C LEU A 371 -0.50 22.27 -1.13
N ARG A 372 -0.12 21.43 -0.17
CA ARG A 372 1.18 20.78 -0.14
C ARG A 372 1.24 19.75 -1.26
N LEU A 373 2.26 19.84 -2.10
CA LEU A 373 2.57 18.80 -3.07
C LEU A 373 3.48 17.77 -2.39
N THR A 374 2.99 16.57 -2.19
CA THR A 374 3.71 15.49 -1.52
C THR A 374 4.11 14.44 -2.54
N SER A 375 5.38 14.05 -2.55
CA SER A 375 5.84 12.96 -3.39
C SER A 375 5.20 11.64 -2.98
N ILE A 376 5.26 10.63 -3.86
CA ILE A 376 4.87 9.26 -3.50
C ILE A 376 5.73 8.70 -2.37
N GLU A 377 6.94 9.26 -2.17
CA GLU A 377 7.81 8.98 -1.02
C GLU A 377 7.55 9.95 0.16
N GLY A 378 6.38 10.58 0.26
CA GLY A 378 5.96 11.34 1.44
C GLY A 378 6.75 12.63 1.71
N GLU A 379 7.78 12.91 0.93
CA GLU A 379 8.57 14.14 0.98
C GLU A 379 7.79 15.31 0.37
N GLU A 380 8.02 16.51 0.89
CA GLU A 380 7.41 17.73 0.36
C GLU A 380 8.13 18.16 -0.93
N ALA A 381 7.47 18.00 -2.07
CA ALA A 381 8.03 18.33 -3.38
C ALA A 381 7.76 19.78 -3.81
N GLY A 382 6.74 20.42 -3.23
CA GLY A 382 6.34 21.76 -3.60
C GLY A 382 4.97 22.17 -3.05
N SER A 383 4.31 23.09 -3.76
CA SER A 383 2.94 23.51 -3.44
C SER A 383 2.15 23.90 -4.69
N LEU A 384 0.83 23.74 -4.61
CA LEU A 384 -0.13 24.03 -5.67
C LEU A 384 -1.18 25.01 -5.15
N ASP A 385 -1.29 26.17 -5.80
CA ASP A 385 -2.29 27.18 -5.49
C ASP A 385 -3.53 26.94 -6.36
N PHE A 386 -4.68 26.67 -5.73
CA PHE A 386 -5.92 26.33 -6.44
C PHE A 386 -7.14 27.00 -5.83
N GLN A 387 -8.19 27.12 -6.64
CA GLN A 387 -9.50 27.61 -6.21
C GLN A 387 -10.61 26.69 -6.71
N ILE A 388 -11.62 26.50 -5.87
CA ILE A 388 -12.89 25.86 -6.23
C ILE A 388 -14.02 26.83 -5.88
N ILE A 389 -14.78 27.25 -6.89
CA ILE A 389 -15.80 28.29 -6.71
C ILE A 389 -17.15 27.79 -7.23
N PRO A 390 -18.18 27.68 -6.38
CA PRO A 390 -19.56 27.47 -6.81
C PRO A 390 -20.01 28.57 -7.77
N CYS A 391 -20.59 28.19 -8.90
CA CYS A 391 -20.93 29.11 -9.97
C CYS A 391 -22.23 28.73 -10.68
N THR A 392 -22.72 29.62 -11.53
CA THR A 392 -23.79 29.28 -12.47
C THR A 392 -23.25 28.38 -13.59
N LYS A 393 -24.15 27.77 -14.37
CA LYS A 393 -23.77 27.00 -15.59
C LYS A 393 -22.94 27.82 -16.59
N THR A 394 -23.02 29.15 -16.54
CA THR A 394 -22.26 30.06 -17.40
C THR A 394 -20.93 30.51 -16.78
N GLY A 395 -20.57 30.00 -15.60
CA GLY A 395 -19.32 30.32 -14.91
C GLY A 395 -19.34 31.61 -14.10
N LYS A 396 -20.50 32.27 -13.96
CA LYS A 396 -20.62 33.45 -13.09
C LYS A 396 -20.58 33.00 -11.63
N VAL A 397 -19.71 33.63 -10.85
CA VAL A 397 -19.59 33.39 -9.41
C VAL A 397 -20.90 33.76 -8.72
N LEU A 398 -21.34 32.94 -7.77
CA LEU A 398 -22.49 33.25 -6.92
C LEU A 398 -22.06 34.34 -5.93
N VAL A 399 -22.57 35.57 -6.09
CA VAL A 399 -22.21 36.72 -5.25
C VAL A 399 -23.18 36.85 -4.08
N ASP A 400 -22.71 37.40 -2.96
CA ASP A 400 -23.42 37.75 -1.72
C ASP A 400 -24.77 38.51 -1.87
N THR A 401 -25.11 38.98 -3.06
CA THR A 401 -26.14 40.02 -3.28
C THR A 401 -26.77 39.94 -4.67
N ASP A 402 -27.46 38.85 -4.96
CA ASP A 402 -28.42 38.87 -6.06
C ASP A 402 -29.82 39.07 -5.47
N ASP A 403 -30.61 39.97 -6.05
CA ASP A 403 -32.03 40.20 -5.81
C ASP A 403 -32.93 38.96 -6.07
N SER A 404 -32.31 37.79 -6.27
CA SER A 404 -32.92 36.48 -6.54
C SER A 404 -33.31 35.70 -5.27
N GLY A 405 -32.84 36.11 -4.09
CA GLY A 405 -33.24 35.52 -2.81
C GLY A 405 -32.66 34.13 -2.49
N GLU A 406 -31.78 33.57 -3.33
CA GLU A 406 -31.11 32.30 -3.05
C GLU A 406 -29.85 32.52 -2.18
N PRO A 407 -29.66 31.72 -1.11
CA PRO A 407 -28.55 31.90 -0.19
C PRO A 407 -27.18 31.54 -0.81
N ASP A 408 -26.16 32.35 -0.48
CA ASP A 408 -24.75 32.21 -0.89
C ASP A 408 -24.07 30.94 -0.36
N PHE A 409 -24.68 30.28 0.64
CA PHE A 409 -24.29 28.98 1.19
C PHE A 409 -25.51 28.27 1.77
N VAL A 410 -25.47 26.94 1.84
CA VAL A 410 -26.50 26.11 2.51
C VAL A 410 -26.02 25.65 3.89
N GLU A 411 -26.93 25.46 4.83
CA GLU A 411 -26.58 24.96 6.17
C GLU A 411 -26.53 23.44 6.23
N ASP A 412 -27.41 22.78 5.46
CA ASP A 412 -27.43 21.33 5.28
C ASP A 412 -27.14 20.98 3.80
N PRO A 413 -26.12 20.16 3.49
CA PRO A 413 -25.85 19.71 2.13
C PRO A 413 -27.03 19.01 1.44
N HIS A 414 -27.95 18.42 2.19
CA HIS A 414 -29.14 17.76 1.63
C HIS A 414 -30.09 18.74 0.94
N GLU A 415 -30.02 20.05 1.24
CA GLU A 415 -30.78 21.09 0.53
C GLU A 415 -30.43 21.18 -0.97
N LEU A 416 -29.26 20.66 -1.36
CA LEU A 416 -28.83 20.61 -2.75
C LEU A 416 -29.50 19.51 -3.56
N LEU A 417 -30.07 18.49 -2.92
CA LEU A 417 -30.65 17.32 -3.60
C LEU A 417 -31.70 17.75 -4.64
N GLY A 418 -31.58 17.19 -5.84
CA GLY A 418 -32.47 17.47 -6.97
C GLY A 418 -32.24 18.82 -7.66
N ARG A 419 -31.40 19.71 -7.13
CA ARG A 419 -31.06 21.00 -7.75
C ARG A 419 -29.84 20.88 -8.67
N PRO A 420 -29.75 21.67 -9.75
CA PRO A 420 -28.53 21.76 -10.54
C PRO A 420 -27.42 22.41 -9.73
N PHE A 421 -26.19 21.91 -9.88
CA PHE A 421 -25.02 22.46 -9.19
C PHE A 421 -23.83 22.55 -10.14
N SER A 422 -23.25 23.73 -10.26
CA SER A 422 -22.05 23.97 -11.06
C SER A 422 -20.98 24.59 -10.19
N PHE A 423 -19.73 24.24 -10.46
CA PHE A 423 -18.58 24.86 -9.82
C PHE A 423 -17.42 24.93 -10.81
N LYS A 424 -16.45 25.76 -10.48
CA LYS A 424 -15.30 26.06 -11.32
C LYS A 424 -14.03 25.74 -10.54
N VAL A 425 -13.12 25.00 -11.17
CA VAL A 425 -11.79 24.70 -10.65
C VAL A 425 -10.79 25.59 -11.37
N ILE A 426 -9.94 26.29 -10.61
CA ILE A 426 -8.90 27.17 -11.13
C ILE A 426 -7.56 26.75 -10.53
N ILE A 427 -6.54 26.60 -11.37
CA ILE A 427 -5.16 26.45 -10.91
C ILE A 427 -4.45 27.80 -11.07
N ASN A 428 -4.08 28.42 -9.96
CA ASN A 428 -3.45 29.74 -9.91
C ASN A 428 -1.94 29.67 -10.05
N GLY A 429 -1.32 28.58 -9.62
CA GLY A 429 0.12 28.43 -9.74
C GLY A 429 0.64 27.14 -9.13
N ILE A 430 1.88 26.83 -9.49
CA ILE A 430 2.59 25.67 -8.96
C ILE A 430 4.03 26.07 -8.63
N THR A 431 4.53 25.63 -7.49
CA THR A 431 5.92 25.84 -7.08
C THR A 431 6.56 24.49 -6.80
N LEU A 432 7.69 24.20 -7.45
CA LEU A 432 8.45 22.97 -7.25
C LEU A 432 9.81 23.29 -6.62
N PHE A 433 10.15 22.61 -5.53
CA PHE A 433 11.39 22.88 -4.81
C PHE A 433 12.61 22.40 -5.58
N ASN A 434 12.54 21.21 -6.17
CA ASN A 434 13.62 20.68 -6.99
C ASN A 434 13.63 21.32 -8.40
N SER A 435 14.78 21.85 -8.80
CA SER A 435 14.97 22.47 -10.11
C SER A 435 14.87 21.50 -11.28
N ARG A 436 15.21 20.21 -11.08
CA ARG A 436 15.12 19.17 -12.13
C ARG A 436 13.67 18.91 -12.53
N ASP A 437 12.75 19.11 -11.61
CA ASP A 437 11.33 18.81 -11.80
C ASP A 437 10.60 19.91 -12.54
N ARG A 438 11.26 21.02 -12.85
CA ARG A 438 10.70 22.19 -13.55
C ARG A 438 10.71 22.05 -15.07
N ASN A 439 10.76 20.80 -15.56
CA ASN A 439 10.93 20.47 -16.96
C ASN A 439 9.61 20.00 -17.61
N ALA A 440 8.94 20.88 -18.35
CA ALA A 440 7.69 20.56 -19.06
C ALA A 440 6.68 19.86 -18.13
N VAL A 441 6.25 20.62 -17.12
CA VAL A 441 5.41 20.15 -16.03
C VAL A 441 3.96 20.07 -16.49
N SER A 442 3.24 19.03 -16.08
CA SER A 442 1.78 18.99 -16.23
C SER A 442 1.10 18.73 -14.89
N VAL A 443 -0.09 19.28 -14.73
CA VAL A 443 -0.99 18.98 -13.61
C VAL A 443 -2.22 18.30 -14.16
N ASP A 444 -2.40 17.05 -13.76
CA ASP A 444 -3.45 16.17 -14.23
C ASP A 444 -4.46 15.93 -13.10
N TYR A 445 -5.75 16.11 -13.40
CA TYR A 445 -6.83 15.86 -12.46
C TYR A 445 -8.11 15.45 -13.18
N ARG A 446 -9.05 14.88 -12.45
CA ARG A 446 -10.36 14.49 -12.98
C ARG A 446 -11.43 14.74 -11.94
N ILE A 447 -12.67 14.93 -12.40
CA ILE A 447 -13.81 15.24 -11.54
C ILE A 447 -14.87 14.16 -11.71
N PHE A 448 -15.48 13.71 -10.61
CA PHE A 448 -16.69 12.88 -10.54
C PHE A 448 -16.99 11.97 -11.76
N ARG A 449 -16.63 10.69 -11.67
CA ARG A 449 -16.84 9.64 -12.71
C ARG A 449 -16.18 9.89 -14.07
N GLU A 450 -15.43 10.97 -14.26
CA GLU A 450 -14.63 11.16 -15.46
C GLU A 450 -13.53 10.09 -15.57
N THR A 451 -13.39 9.49 -16.75
CA THR A 451 -12.31 8.54 -17.02
C THR A 451 -11.06 9.23 -17.58
N LYS A 452 -11.24 10.36 -18.26
CA LYS A 452 -10.16 11.14 -18.87
C LYS A 452 -9.66 12.22 -17.93
N PHE A 453 -8.34 12.36 -17.84
CA PHE A 453 -7.71 13.45 -17.11
C PHE A 453 -7.80 14.76 -17.89
N THR A 454 -8.01 15.85 -17.14
CA THR A 454 -7.70 17.20 -17.59
C THR A 454 -6.24 17.47 -17.27
N SER A 455 -5.47 17.83 -18.28
CA SER A 455 -4.03 18.10 -18.15
C SER A 455 -3.72 19.55 -18.43
N ILE A 456 -3.21 20.27 -17.43
CA ILE A 456 -2.76 21.66 -17.56
C ILE A 456 -1.24 21.67 -17.68
N LYS A 457 -0.71 22.21 -18.78
CA LYS A 457 0.73 22.17 -19.08
C LYS A 457 1.42 23.48 -18.73
N PHE A 458 2.42 23.41 -17.86
CA PHE A 458 3.26 24.52 -17.46
C PHE A 458 4.58 24.51 -18.27
N PRO A 459 4.81 25.52 -19.12
CA PRO A 459 6.03 25.59 -19.93
C PRO A 459 7.26 25.84 -19.05
N LYS A 460 8.46 25.41 -19.51
CA LYS A 460 9.72 25.63 -18.76
C LYS A 460 9.97 27.10 -18.40
N ALA A 461 9.47 28.04 -19.21
CA ALA A 461 9.59 29.48 -18.98
C ALA A 461 8.85 29.95 -17.70
N TYR A 462 7.79 29.25 -17.30
CA TYR A 462 7.04 29.52 -16.08
C TYR A 462 7.94 29.52 -14.83
N PHE A 463 8.94 28.65 -14.83
CA PHE A 463 9.83 28.45 -13.70
C PHE A 463 11.12 29.30 -13.73
N LYS A 464 11.30 30.17 -14.74
CA LYS A 464 12.54 30.96 -14.93
C LYS A 464 12.55 32.32 -14.19
N GLY A 465 11.50 32.67 -13.46
CA GLY A 465 11.45 33.85 -12.60
C GLY A 465 10.09 34.54 -12.56
N PRO A 466 9.92 35.55 -11.69
CA PRO A 466 8.64 36.22 -11.44
C PRO A 466 8.08 36.99 -12.65
N LEU A 467 8.93 37.33 -13.63
CA LEU A 467 8.56 38.07 -14.83
C LEU A 467 8.26 37.18 -16.06
N SER A 468 8.44 35.85 -15.97
CA SER A 468 8.42 34.96 -17.14
C SER A 468 7.32 33.90 -17.17
N GLY A 469 6.45 33.83 -16.15
CA GLY A 469 5.39 32.82 -16.06
C GLY A 469 4.00 33.40 -16.25
N ARG A 470 3.43 33.27 -17.45
CA ARG A 470 1.98 33.33 -17.59
C ARG A 470 1.40 31.98 -17.16
N ILE A 471 0.38 32.04 -16.31
CA ILE A 471 -0.47 30.88 -16.01
C ILE A 471 -1.10 30.42 -17.33
N PRO A 472 -1.20 29.11 -17.61
CA PRO A 472 -1.85 28.60 -18.81
C PRO A 472 -3.28 29.14 -18.94
N SER A 473 -3.74 29.41 -20.17
CA SER A 473 -5.11 29.92 -20.45
C SER A 473 -6.23 28.95 -20.09
N ASP A 474 -5.85 27.68 -20.02
CA ASP A 474 -6.64 26.47 -19.79
C ASP A 474 -6.57 26.05 -18.31
N ASN A 475 -6.15 26.98 -17.43
CA ASN A 475 -6.08 26.79 -15.99
C ASN A 475 -7.45 26.78 -15.29
N GLU A 476 -8.51 27.15 -16.01
CA GLU A 476 -9.87 27.23 -15.51
C GLU A 476 -10.76 26.19 -16.20
N ARG A 477 -11.52 25.44 -15.41
CA ARG A 477 -12.51 24.49 -15.91
C ARG A 477 -13.81 24.56 -15.11
N ILE A 478 -14.93 24.71 -15.81
CA ILE A 478 -16.27 24.64 -15.22
C ILE A 478 -16.78 23.21 -15.30
N PHE A 479 -17.27 22.71 -14.17
CA PHE A 479 -17.95 21.42 -14.07
C PHE A 479 -19.41 21.67 -13.70
N SER A 480 -20.33 21.10 -14.49
CA SER A 480 -21.77 21.25 -14.28
C SER A 480 -22.40 19.90 -14.04
N ILE A 481 -23.01 19.76 -12.88
CA ILE A 481 -23.79 18.61 -12.48
C ILE A 481 -25.25 18.90 -12.84
N GLY A 482 -25.96 17.87 -13.32
CA GLY A 482 -27.41 17.88 -13.42
C GLY A 482 -28.06 17.97 -12.04
N PRO A 483 -29.22 17.34 -11.80
CA PRO A 483 -29.76 17.28 -10.44
C PRO A 483 -28.77 16.56 -9.51
N VAL A 484 -28.39 17.21 -8.41
CA VAL A 484 -27.52 16.60 -7.39
C VAL A 484 -28.21 15.36 -6.83
N THR A 485 -27.52 14.23 -6.92
CA THR A 485 -27.94 12.92 -6.39
C THR A 485 -27.29 12.66 -5.03
N PRO A 486 -27.76 11.67 -4.25
CA PRO A 486 -27.07 11.24 -3.04
C PRO A 486 -25.61 10.84 -3.28
N GLU A 487 -25.29 10.26 -4.44
CA GLU A 487 -23.91 9.93 -4.83
C GLU A 487 -23.03 11.17 -5.01
N VAL A 488 -23.59 12.28 -5.53
CA VAL A 488 -22.85 13.54 -5.67
C VAL A 488 -22.59 14.16 -4.30
N LEU A 489 -23.56 14.05 -3.37
CA LEU A 489 -23.34 14.51 -2.00
C LEU A 489 -22.29 13.65 -1.27
N ASP A 490 -22.30 12.34 -1.46
CA ASP A 490 -21.27 11.44 -0.94
C ASP A 490 -19.89 11.81 -1.50
N TYR A 491 -19.80 12.06 -2.82
CA TYR A 491 -18.59 12.56 -3.46
C TYR A 491 -18.09 13.87 -2.82
N PHE A 492 -18.98 14.86 -2.58
CA PHE A 492 -18.58 16.09 -1.91
C PHE A 492 -18.14 15.84 -0.47
N ALA A 493 -18.81 14.98 0.29
CA ALA A 493 -18.53 14.75 1.69
C ALA A 493 -17.22 13.99 1.93
N ASN A 494 -16.93 12.98 1.09
CA ASN A 494 -15.95 11.93 1.40
C ASN A 494 -14.80 11.83 0.39
N GLU A 495 -14.82 12.60 -0.70
CA GLU A 495 -13.80 12.53 -1.76
C GLU A 495 -13.01 13.83 -1.91
N CYS A 496 -11.91 13.71 -2.66
CA CYS A 496 -11.05 14.81 -3.04
C CYS A 496 -10.80 14.81 -4.56
N ILE A 497 -10.52 15.97 -5.13
CA ILE A 497 -9.84 16.07 -6.43
C ILE A 497 -8.35 15.86 -6.16
N CYS A 498 -7.77 14.78 -6.69
CA CYS A 498 -6.33 14.56 -6.63
C CYS A 498 -5.65 15.26 -7.81
N PHE A 499 -4.87 16.31 -7.52
CA PHE A 499 -4.00 16.94 -8.50
C PHE A 499 -2.68 16.18 -8.56
N MET A 500 -2.39 15.54 -9.70
CA MET A 500 -1.16 14.79 -9.94
C MET A 500 -0.21 15.64 -10.77
N VAL A 501 1.02 15.83 -10.30
CA VAL A 501 2.00 16.67 -10.98
C VAL A 501 3.05 15.81 -11.65
N TYR A 502 3.16 15.90 -12.97
CA TYR A 502 4.16 15.18 -13.75
C TYR A 502 5.23 16.12 -14.31
N THR A 503 6.41 15.57 -14.54
CA THR A 503 7.54 16.27 -15.17
C THR A 503 8.19 15.39 -16.23
N SER A 504 8.76 16.00 -17.27
CA SER A 504 9.45 15.27 -18.33
C SER A 504 10.85 14.87 -17.89
N GLN A 505 11.20 13.61 -18.14
CA GLN A 505 12.53 13.07 -17.85
C GLN A 505 13.51 13.34 -18.99
N ASP A 506 14.81 13.38 -18.67
CA ASP A 506 15.89 13.52 -19.64
C ASP A 506 17.11 12.67 -19.27
N ASP A 507 17.91 12.29 -20.26
CA ASP A 507 19.08 11.41 -20.09
C ASP A 507 20.32 12.13 -19.56
N ARG A 508 20.14 13.26 -18.86
CA ARG A 508 21.28 13.98 -18.27
C ARG A 508 21.82 13.18 -17.10
N SER A 509 23.15 13.05 -17.03
CA SER A 509 23.82 12.35 -15.94
C SER A 509 23.56 13.04 -14.60
N TYR A 510 23.25 12.25 -13.57
CA TYR A 510 22.93 12.76 -12.24
C TYR A 510 24.21 12.82 -11.39
N GLN A 511 24.69 14.04 -11.11
CA GLN A 511 25.83 14.29 -10.22
C GLN A 511 25.34 14.93 -8.91
N ASP A 512 24.69 14.15 -8.05
CA ASP A 512 24.36 14.61 -6.69
C ASP A 512 24.90 13.61 -5.67
N THR A 513 25.96 14.02 -4.96
CA THR A 513 26.75 13.17 -4.06
C THR A 513 26.04 12.88 -2.73
N ASN A 514 24.96 13.61 -2.41
CA ASN A 514 24.19 13.43 -1.17
C ASN A 514 23.12 12.32 -1.26
N VAL A 515 22.66 11.96 -2.47
CA VAL A 515 21.58 10.95 -2.65
C VAL A 515 22.09 9.53 -2.45
N GLN A 516 23.34 9.23 -2.84
CA GLN A 516 23.95 7.90 -2.64
C GLN A 516 24.07 7.48 -1.16
N ARG A 517 24.09 8.43 -0.21
CA ARG A 517 24.11 8.12 1.24
C ARG A 517 22.71 7.82 1.77
N LYS A 518 21.68 8.53 1.29
CA LYS A 518 20.28 8.28 1.65
C LYS A 518 19.71 7.02 0.99
N ASP A 519 20.13 6.67 -0.22
CA ASP A 519 19.58 5.50 -0.96
C ASP A 519 19.82 4.15 -0.27
N LYS A 520 20.84 4.04 0.61
CA LYS A 520 21.04 2.85 1.46
C LYS A 520 20.10 2.80 2.67
N GLU A 521 19.46 3.91 3.02
CA GLU A 521 18.49 4.06 4.12
C GLU A 521 17.04 4.16 3.61
N ILE A 522 16.81 4.66 2.38
CA ILE A 522 15.47 4.85 1.77
C ILE A 522 14.68 3.55 1.62
N CYS A 523 15.34 2.38 1.71
CA CYS A 523 14.67 1.08 1.76
C CYS A 523 13.92 0.82 3.08
N ARG A 524 13.86 1.78 4.01
CA ARG A 524 13.32 1.59 5.38
C ARG A 524 12.24 2.59 5.80
N THR A 525 11.63 3.33 4.88
CA THR A 525 10.60 4.29 5.31
C THR A 525 9.46 4.30 4.33
N MET A 526 8.42 3.57 4.71
CA MET A 526 7.09 3.77 4.20
C MET A 526 6.71 5.24 4.33
N SER A 527 6.39 5.84 3.21
CA SER A 527 6.09 7.26 3.17
C SER A 527 4.60 7.46 3.02
N PHE A 528 3.96 7.79 4.13
CA PHE A 528 2.53 8.05 4.12
C PHE A 528 2.29 9.54 3.85
N VAL A 529 1.46 9.82 2.83
CA VAL A 529 0.64 11.02 2.90
C VAL A 529 -0.29 10.81 4.10
N ARG A 530 -0.21 11.68 5.11
CA ARG A 530 -1.07 11.62 6.29
C ARG A 530 -2.50 12.03 5.90
N ASP A 531 -3.21 11.14 5.23
CA ASP A 531 -4.54 11.42 4.66
C ASP A 531 -5.57 11.79 5.74
N GLU A 532 -5.52 11.15 6.90
CA GLU A 532 -6.44 11.42 8.01
C GLU A 532 -6.25 12.86 8.55
N GLU A 533 -5.00 13.27 8.81
CA GLU A 533 -4.70 14.62 9.30
C GLU A 533 -5.13 15.70 8.29
N VAL A 534 -4.87 15.49 6.99
CA VAL A 534 -5.22 16.46 5.94
C VAL A 534 -6.74 16.53 5.74
N SER A 535 -7.44 15.39 5.78
CA SER A 535 -8.91 15.36 5.71
C SER A 535 -9.55 16.09 6.90
N ASP A 536 -9.05 15.84 8.11
CA ASP A 536 -9.58 16.45 9.33
C ASP A 536 -9.31 17.95 9.41
N ILE A 537 -8.13 18.39 8.96
CA ILE A 537 -7.83 19.83 8.81
C ILE A 537 -8.82 20.47 7.83
N ASN A 538 -9.12 19.82 6.70
CA ASN A 538 -10.09 20.36 5.73
C ASN A 538 -11.52 20.38 6.26
N LYS A 539 -11.94 19.37 7.04
CA LYS A 539 -13.23 19.38 7.75
C LYS A 539 -13.31 20.58 8.70
N LEU A 540 -12.26 20.82 9.49
CA LEU A 540 -12.19 21.95 10.41
C LEU A 540 -12.21 23.29 9.67
N LYS A 541 -11.46 23.44 8.57
CA LYS A 541 -11.50 24.64 7.72
C LYS A 541 -12.92 24.90 7.18
N THR A 542 -13.62 23.85 6.74
CA THR A 542 -14.99 23.95 6.23
C THR A 542 -15.96 24.41 7.33
N ILE A 543 -15.91 23.78 8.51
CA ILE A 543 -16.73 24.15 9.68
C ILE A 543 -16.45 25.60 10.10
N LEU A 544 -15.18 26.01 10.10
CA LEU A 544 -14.78 27.38 10.42
C LEU A 544 -15.36 28.39 9.41
N SER A 545 -15.24 28.10 8.11
CA SER A 545 -15.79 28.95 7.04
C SER A 545 -17.32 29.08 7.14
N LEU A 546 -18.03 27.97 7.40
CA LEU A 546 -19.48 27.98 7.66
C LEU A 546 -19.82 28.86 8.85
N THR A 547 -19.10 28.70 9.96
CA THR A 547 -19.33 29.47 11.19
C THR A 547 -19.10 30.96 10.97
N GLN A 548 -18.05 31.32 10.22
CA GLN A 548 -17.77 32.70 9.84
C GLN A 548 -18.85 33.29 8.94
N LYS A 549 -19.34 32.56 7.92
CA LYS A 549 -20.44 33.04 7.07
C LYS A 549 -21.75 33.18 7.86
N LYS A 550 -22.06 32.25 8.77
CA LYS A 550 -23.20 32.38 9.71
C LYS A 550 -23.06 33.62 10.57
N LEU A 551 -21.90 33.85 11.18
CA LEU A 551 -21.64 35.04 12.00
C LEU A 551 -21.77 36.34 11.20
N LYS A 552 -21.27 36.39 9.95
CA LYS A 552 -21.44 37.53 9.05
C LYS A 552 -22.92 37.79 8.74
N ARG A 553 -23.72 36.75 8.46
CA ARG A 553 -25.17 36.88 8.25
C ARG A 553 -25.86 37.43 9.51
N HIS A 554 -25.53 36.92 10.70
CA HIS A 554 -26.06 37.44 11.97
C HIS A 554 -25.66 38.90 12.21
N SER A 555 -24.41 39.27 11.96
CA SER A 555 -23.94 40.65 12.11
C SER A 555 -24.65 41.62 11.14
N LYS A 556 -24.75 41.27 9.84
CA LYS A 556 -25.50 42.05 8.84
C LYS A 556 -26.97 42.22 9.26
N ARG A 557 -27.57 41.19 9.86
CA ARG A 557 -28.94 41.21 10.39
C ARG A 557 -29.07 42.15 11.58
N ASP A 558 -28.16 42.06 12.55
CA ASP A 558 -28.15 42.93 13.73
C ASP A 558 -27.96 44.40 13.34
N GLU A 559 -27.11 44.69 12.34
CA GLU A 559 -27.01 46.03 11.77
C GLU A 559 -28.31 46.50 11.11
N LYS A 560 -28.98 45.64 10.33
CA LYS A 560 -30.29 45.98 9.74
C LYS A 560 -31.32 46.29 10.83
N ILE A 561 -31.37 45.48 11.90
CA ILE A 561 -32.26 45.71 13.04
C ILE A 561 -31.92 47.03 13.73
N LYS A 562 -30.64 47.32 13.99
CA LYS A 562 -30.19 48.61 14.57
C LYS A 562 -30.59 49.79 13.70
N ARG A 563 -30.43 49.70 12.38
CA ARG A 563 -30.86 50.75 11.43
C ARG A 563 -32.37 50.96 11.48
N PHE A 564 -33.17 49.88 11.54
CA PHE A 564 -34.61 49.99 11.68
C PHE A 564 -35.03 50.63 13.01
N ILE A 565 -34.37 50.28 14.12
CA ILE A 565 -34.63 50.89 15.42
C ILE A 565 -34.33 52.40 15.39
N GLU A 566 -33.20 52.80 14.78
CA GLU A 566 -32.82 54.21 14.67
C GLU A 566 -33.79 54.99 13.76
N GLN A 567 -34.18 54.40 12.63
CA GLN A 567 -35.18 54.99 11.72
C GLN A 567 -36.53 55.20 12.42
N TYR A 568 -36.96 54.24 13.25
CA TYR A 568 -38.19 54.38 14.04
C TYR A 568 -38.05 55.46 15.12
N ARG A 569 -36.90 55.55 15.79
CA ARG A 569 -36.63 56.57 16.83
C ARG A 569 -36.78 57.99 16.30
N GLN A 570 -36.51 58.20 15.02
CA GLN A 570 -36.60 59.49 14.33
C GLN A 570 -37.99 59.77 13.73
N SER A 571 -38.89 58.78 13.71
CA SER A 571 -40.23 58.87 13.13
C SER A 571 -41.29 59.17 14.20
N PRO A 572 -42.35 59.95 13.90
CA PRO A 572 -43.42 60.20 14.84
C PRO A 572 -44.18 58.89 15.15
N PRO A 573 -44.62 58.66 16.40
CA PRO A 573 -45.30 57.44 16.82
C PRO A 573 -46.74 57.40 16.29
N THR A 574 -46.89 57.06 15.02
CA THR A 574 -48.17 56.85 14.36
C THR A 574 -48.46 55.36 14.19
N PRO A 575 -49.74 54.93 14.17
CA PRO A 575 -50.11 53.53 13.94
C PRO A 575 -49.55 52.95 12.63
N GLU A 576 -49.41 53.79 11.61
CA GLU A 576 -48.90 53.43 10.28
C GLU A 576 -47.39 53.17 10.30
N ASN A 577 -46.63 54.00 11.02
CA ASN A 577 -45.20 53.77 11.24
C ASN A 577 -44.95 52.52 12.09
N TYR A 578 -45.80 52.24 13.08
CA TYR A 578 -45.73 51.02 13.88
C TYR A 578 -45.97 49.75 13.03
N LYS A 579 -46.96 49.81 12.12
CA LYS A 579 -47.24 48.71 11.18
C LYS A 579 -46.07 48.45 10.23
N ASN A 580 -45.48 49.50 9.65
CA ASN A 580 -44.33 49.39 8.75
C ASN A 580 -43.10 48.76 9.44
N VAL A 581 -42.88 49.08 10.71
CA VAL A 581 -41.79 48.47 11.51
C VAL A 581 -42.05 47.00 11.78
N LEU A 582 -43.28 46.63 12.14
CA LEU A 582 -43.65 45.23 12.37
C LEU A 582 -43.52 44.40 11.08
N GLU A 583 -43.94 44.92 9.93
CA GLU A 583 -43.76 44.25 8.63
C GLU A 583 -42.27 44.13 8.25
N SER A 584 -41.48 45.18 8.47
CA SER A 584 -40.04 45.18 8.20
C SER A 584 -39.29 44.19 9.10
N LEU A 585 -39.60 44.15 10.40
CA LEU A 585 -39.07 43.17 11.33
C LEU A 585 -39.54 41.75 10.96
N ALA A 586 -40.81 41.56 10.66
CA ALA A 586 -41.35 40.28 10.22
C ALA A 586 -40.59 39.76 8.97
N ASN A 587 -40.25 40.62 8.01
CA ASN A 587 -39.44 40.25 6.84
C ASN A 587 -38.00 39.87 7.22
N VAL A 588 -37.40 40.52 8.22
CA VAL A 588 -36.08 40.13 8.74
C VAL A 588 -36.12 38.76 9.43
N PHE A 589 -37.22 38.40 10.12
CA PHE A 589 -37.42 37.12 10.81
C PHE A 589 -38.05 36.01 9.95
N ALA A 590 -38.74 36.34 8.85
CA ALA A 590 -39.38 35.38 7.95
C ALA A 590 -38.38 34.52 7.15
N SER A 591 -37.16 35.04 6.92
CA SER A 591 -36.06 34.33 6.25
C SER A 591 -35.57 33.05 6.97
N GLN A 592 -36.10 32.73 8.16
CA GLN A 592 -35.79 31.50 8.89
C GLN A 592 -36.81 30.36 8.71
N LYS A 593 -37.97 30.57 8.09
CA LYS A 593 -39.06 29.57 8.12
C LYS A 593 -38.95 28.41 7.11
N SER A 594 -37.87 28.30 6.33
CA SER A 594 -37.66 27.16 5.43
C SER A 594 -36.64 26.16 5.99
N SER A 595 -37.00 25.49 7.09
CA SER A 595 -36.51 24.13 7.35
C SER A 595 -37.52 23.40 8.25
N PRO A 596 -38.21 22.36 7.76
CA PRO A 596 -39.05 21.54 8.60
C PRO A 596 -38.21 20.37 9.10
N HIS A 597 -37.72 20.41 10.35
CA HIS A 597 -37.55 19.15 11.09
C HIS A 597 -37.69 19.32 12.60
N THR A 598 -38.81 18.77 13.07
CA THR A 598 -39.03 18.03 14.32
C THR A 598 -37.77 17.70 15.11
N LEU A 599 -37.58 18.40 16.23
CA LEU A 599 -36.76 17.95 17.35
C LEU A 599 -37.36 16.66 17.94
N ASN A 600 -36.80 15.51 17.55
CA ASN A 600 -36.97 14.29 18.33
C ASN A 600 -36.11 14.41 19.60
N ARG A 601 -36.77 14.72 20.71
CA ARG A 601 -36.22 14.52 22.05
C ARG A 601 -36.30 13.03 22.38
N SER A 602 -35.18 12.32 22.30
CA SER A 602 -34.95 11.15 23.15
C SER A 602 -33.49 10.69 23.13
N SER A 603 -32.95 10.54 24.35
CA SER A 603 -31.87 9.65 24.80
C SER A 603 -30.46 9.80 24.24
N ALA A 604 -29.57 10.38 25.05
CA ALA A 604 -28.36 9.70 25.52
C ALA A 604 -27.69 10.51 26.64
N SER A 605 -27.88 10.04 27.88
CA SER A 605 -27.06 10.39 29.03
C SER A 605 -25.72 9.65 28.95
N SER A 606 -24.61 10.38 28.91
CA SER A 606 -23.31 9.92 29.45
C SER A 606 -22.30 11.06 29.40
N ASN A 607 -22.19 11.83 30.48
CA ASN A 607 -21.02 12.66 30.73
C ASN A 607 -19.90 11.77 31.30
N PRO A 608 -18.64 11.89 30.83
CA PRO A 608 -17.49 11.36 31.57
C PRO A 608 -17.11 12.30 32.72
N PRO A 609 -16.54 11.79 33.84
CA PRO A 609 -16.30 12.59 35.03
C PRO A 609 -15.04 13.47 34.90
N LEU A 610 -15.18 14.72 35.33
CA LEU A 610 -14.08 15.65 35.58
C LEU A 610 -13.30 15.20 36.83
N ASN A 611 -12.08 14.72 36.63
CA ASN A 611 -11.16 14.42 37.72
C ASN A 611 -10.50 15.73 38.21
N ARG A 612 -10.97 16.25 39.34
CA ARG A 612 -10.25 17.26 40.13
C ARG A 612 -9.27 16.55 41.06
N THR A 613 -7.98 16.67 40.81
CA THR A 613 -6.95 16.42 41.83
C THR A 613 -6.39 17.74 42.31
N SER A 614 -6.85 18.18 43.48
CA SER A 614 -6.17 19.14 44.34
C SER A 614 -4.96 18.46 44.98
N ARG A 615 -3.75 18.99 44.78
CA ARG A 615 -2.60 18.71 45.63
C ARG A 615 -2.13 20.02 46.24
N ALA A 616 -2.30 20.12 47.55
CA ALA A 616 -1.71 21.12 48.41
C ALA A 616 -0.19 20.88 48.48
N ASN A 617 0.58 21.95 48.34
CA ASN A 617 1.96 22.01 48.79
C ASN A 617 1.93 22.60 50.20
N ASP A 618 2.18 21.75 51.21
CA ASP A 618 2.69 22.21 52.50
C ASP A 618 4.21 22.07 52.45
N SER A 619 4.86 23.22 52.56
CA SER A 619 6.27 23.38 52.87
C SER A 619 6.35 23.76 54.34
N ASP A 620 7.04 22.95 55.14
CA ASP A 620 7.65 23.42 56.39
C ASP A 620 8.89 22.57 56.73
N ASP A 621 9.98 23.32 56.88
CA ASP A 621 11.23 23.13 57.62
C ASP A 621 11.37 21.88 58.53
N ASN A 622 12.34 21.01 58.22
CA ASN A 622 13.62 20.78 58.93
C ASN A 622 14.28 19.46 58.50
#